data_AF-A0A485D1A2-F1
#
_entry.id   AF-A0A485D1A2-F1
#
_cell.length_a   1.000
_cell.length_b   1.000
_cell.length_c   1.000
_cell.angle_alpha   90.00
_cell.angle_beta   90.00
_cell.angle_gamma   90.00
#
_symmetry.space_group_name_H-M   'P 1'
#
loop_
_entity.id
_entity.type
_entity.pdbx_description
1 polymer ?
#
loop_
_entity_poly.entity_id
_entity_poly.type
_entity_poly.pdbx_seq_one_letter_code
_entity_poly.pdbx_strand_id
1 'polypeptide(L)'
;MPGEHFSENEISERMSASRTPVRQALFWLEHEGYVQVYSRSGWQVRPFDFTYFEALYDFRIVLEMEAGEAALCHAARRACRTSGAAYRLLV
;
A
#
# COMPACT_ATOMS: atom_id res chain seq x y z
N MET A 1 6.03 -16.34 -3.40
CA MET A 1 7.02 -15.86 -2.42
C MET A 1 7.86 -14.78 -3.08
N PRO A 2 8.38 -13.78 -2.34
CA PRO A 2 9.30 -12.79 -2.90
C PRO A 2 10.46 -13.47 -3.62
N GLY A 3 10.81 -13.02 -4.82
CA GLY A 3 11.81 -13.66 -5.68
C GLY A 3 11.34 -14.90 -6.46
N GLU A 4 10.08 -15.32 -6.31
CA GLU A 4 9.53 -16.45 -7.08
C GLU A 4 9.38 -16.10 -8.56
N HIS A 5 9.81 -17.01 -9.42
CA HIS A 5 9.63 -16.93 -10.87
C HIS A 5 8.32 -17.61 -11.29
N PHE A 6 7.65 -17.03 -12.29
CA PHE A 6 6.42 -17.57 -12.84
C PHE A 6 6.25 -17.19 -14.31
N SER A 7 5.40 -17.94 -15.01
CA SER A 7 5.03 -17.66 -16.40
C SER A 7 3.67 -16.97 -16.52
N GLU A 8 3.43 -16.29 -17.66
CA GLU A 8 2.09 -15.75 -17.98
C GLU A 8 1.04 -16.86 -18.01
N ASN A 9 1.41 -18.06 -18.47
CA ASN A 9 0.51 -19.20 -18.58
C ASN A 9 0.04 -19.67 -17.20
N GLU A 10 0.95 -19.79 -16.23
CA GLU A 10 0.61 -20.15 -14.85
C GLU A 10 -0.40 -19.16 -14.25
N ILE A 11 -0.21 -17.86 -14.48
CA ILE A 11 -1.13 -16.84 -13.99
C ILE A 11 -2.46 -16.89 -14.74
N SER A 12 -2.45 -17.08 -16.06
CA SER A 12 -3.66 -17.28 -16.87
C SER A 12 -4.51 -18.44 -16.39
N GLU A 13 -3.89 -19.58 -16.08
CA GLU A 13 -4.57 -20.76 -15.55
C GLU A 13 -5.16 -20.49 -14.16
N ARG A 14 -4.34 -19.94 -13.24
CA ARG A 14 -4.77 -19.63 -11.86
C ARG A 14 -5.93 -18.62 -11.82
N MET A 15 -5.91 -17.64 -12.71
CA MET A 15 -6.92 -16.58 -12.76
C MET A 15 -8.08 -16.89 -13.70
N SER A 16 -8.05 -18.04 -14.41
CA SER A 16 -9.04 -18.40 -15.44
C SER A 16 -9.24 -17.27 -16.47
N ALA A 17 -8.15 -16.63 -16.87
CA ALA A 17 -8.14 -15.47 -17.75
C ALA A 17 -7.21 -15.69 -18.95
N SER A 18 -7.51 -15.07 -20.09
CA SER A 18 -6.66 -15.18 -21.27
C SER A 18 -5.31 -14.48 -21.06
N ARG A 19 -4.31 -14.82 -21.89
CA ARG A 19 -2.94 -14.30 -21.73
C ARG A 19 -2.82 -12.80 -21.95
N THR A 20 -3.64 -12.21 -22.82
CA THR A 20 -3.61 -10.77 -23.12
C THR A 20 -3.87 -9.88 -21.91
N PRO A 21 -4.98 -10.02 -21.16
CA PRO A 21 -5.22 -9.23 -19.96
C PRO A 21 -4.22 -9.55 -18.84
N VAL A 22 -3.77 -10.80 -18.70
CA VAL A 22 -2.73 -11.17 -17.73
C VAL A 22 -1.44 -10.43 -18.03
N ARG A 23 -0.97 -10.45 -19.27
CA ARG A 23 0.24 -9.74 -19.69
C ARG A 23 0.12 -8.22 -19.46
N GLN A 24 -1.05 -7.64 -19.75
CA GLN A 24 -1.29 -6.21 -19.49
C GLN A 24 -1.21 -5.87 -17.99
N ALA A 25 -1.85 -6.69 -17.14
CA ALA A 25 -1.77 -6.53 -15.70
C ALA A 25 -0.33 -6.69 -15.18
N LEU A 26 0.44 -7.64 -15.72
CA LEU A 26 1.84 -7.83 -15.35
C LEU A 26 2.72 -6.63 -15.72
N PHE A 27 2.49 -5.99 -16.87
CA PHE A 27 3.16 -4.73 -17.21
C PHE A 27 2.77 -3.57 -16.27
N TRP A 28 1.52 -3.52 -15.81
CA TRP A 28 1.12 -2.52 -14.81
C TRP A 28 1.82 -2.76 -13.48
N LEU A 29 1.86 -4.02 -13.02
CA LEU A 29 2.56 -4.40 -11.80
C LEU A 29 4.08 -4.20 -11.88
N GLU A 30 4.67 -4.34 -13.06
CA GLU A 30 6.08 -4.02 -13.29
C GLU A 30 6.35 -2.52 -13.20
N HIS A 31 5.48 -1.71 -13.80
CA HIS A 31 5.56 -0.27 -13.71
C HIS A 31 5.44 0.23 -12.26
N GLU A 32 4.56 -0.39 -11.46
CA GLU A 32 4.41 -0.13 -10.02
C GLU A 32 5.55 -0.75 -9.18
N GLY A 33 6.42 -1.56 -9.79
CA GLY A 33 7.61 -2.13 -9.16
C GLY A 33 7.36 -3.36 -8.30
N TYR A 34 6.24 -4.07 -8.47
CA TYR A 34 5.90 -5.30 -7.76
C TYR A 34 6.52 -6.56 -8.38
N VAL A 35 6.67 -6.57 -9.70
CA VAL A 35 7.26 -7.69 -10.46
C VAL A 35 8.33 -7.17 -11.41
N GLN A 36 9.20 -8.06 -11.88
CA GLN A 36 10.22 -7.74 -12.88
C GLN A 36 10.14 -8.73 -14.04
N VAL A 37 10.40 -8.25 -15.25
CA VAL A 37 10.45 -9.08 -16.46
C VAL A 37 11.89 -9.43 -16.80
N TYR A 38 12.16 -10.72 -17.02
CA TYR A 38 13.47 -11.21 -17.43
C TYR A 38 13.38 -11.79 -18.84
N SER A 39 14.31 -11.38 -19.71
CA SER A 39 14.41 -11.99 -21.03
C SER A 39 14.64 -13.50 -20.87
N ARG A 40 13.72 -14.29 -21.43
CA ARG A 40 13.67 -15.77 -21.39
C ARG A 40 13.33 -16.43 -20.05
N SER A 41 13.28 -15.70 -18.93
CA SER A 41 12.98 -16.28 -17.61
C SER A 41 11.58 -15.92 -17.08
N GLY A 42 10.75 -15.30 -17.93
CA GLY A 42 9.38 -14.93 -17.59
C GLY A 42 9.34 -13.74 -16.62
N TRP A 43 8.52 -13.89 -15.58
CA TRP A 43 8.26 -12.87 -14.58
C TRP A 43 8.81 -13.32 -13.23
N GLN A 44 9.19 -12.36 -12.39
CA GLN A 44 9.59 -12.60 -11.01
C GLN A 44 8.88 -11.64 -10.07
N VAL A 45 8.41 -12.14 -8.92
CA VAL A 45 8.00 -11.27 -7.82
C VAL A 45 9.23 -10.53 -7.30
N ARG A 46 9.20 -9.21 -7.21
CA ARG A 46 10.36 -8.44 -6.74
C ARG A 46 10.80 -8.96 -5.36
N PRO A 47 12.09 -9.30 -5.19
CA PRO A 47 12.60 -9.75 -3.90
C PRO A 47 12.56 -8.60 -2.89
N PHE A 48 12.60 -8.94 -1.61
CA PHE A 48 12.68 -7.92 -0.58
C PHE A 48 14.04 -7.22 -0.60
N ASP A 49 13.99 -5.90 -0.65
CA ASP A 49 15.13 -5.03 -0.42
C ASP A 49 14.99 -4.44 0.98
N PHE A 50 15.68 -5.06 1.94
CA PHE A 50 15.61 -4.63 3.34
C PHE A 50 16.04 -3.17 3.51
N THR A 51 16.99 -2.68 2.71
CA THR A 51 17.43 -1.27 2.77
C THR A 51 16.29 -0.33 2.38
N TYR A 52 15.58 -0.67 1.30
CA TYR A 52 14.39 0.09 0.87
C TYR A 52 13.28 0.05 1.93
N PHE A 53 13.04 -1.11 2.55
CA PHE A 53 12.02 -1.23 3.58
C PHE A 53 12.35 -0.43 4.84
N GLU A 54 13.59 -0.45 5.30
CA GLU A 54 14.04 0.39 6.43
C GLU A 54 13.78 1.87 6.15
N ALA A 55 14.20 2.37 4.98
CA ALA A 55 13.94 3.76 4.58
C ALA A 55 12.43 4.07 4.48
N LEU A 56 11.63 3.11 4.01
CA LEU A 56 10.18 3.25 3.95
C LEU A 56 9.55 3.30 5.35
N TYR A 57 10.05 2.50 6.31
CA TYR A 57 9.57 2.53 7.68
C TYR A 57 9.88 3.85 8.37
N ASP A 58 11.11 4.38 8.22
CA ASP A 58 11.48 5.70 8.72
C ASP A 58 10.54 6.79 8.20
N PHE A 59 10.25 6.75 6.89
CA PHE A 59 9.33 7.70 6.27
C PHE A 59 7.89 7.56 6.78
N ARG A 60 7.41 6.32 6.91
CA ARG A 60 6.06 6.04 7.42
C ARG A 60 5.89 6.50 8.87
N ILE A 61 6.88 6.29 9.72
CA ILE A 61 6.83 6.73 11.12
C ILE A 61 6.57 8.22 11.19
N VAL A 62 7.31 9.03 10.42
CA VAL A 62 7.10 10.49 10.39
C VAL A 62 5.69 10.84 9.92
N LEU A 63 5.22 10.25 8.81
CA LEU A 63 3.89 10.56 8.29
C LEU A 63 2.76 10.12 9.22
N GLU A 64 2.87 8.94 9.82
CA GLU A 64 1.85 8.36 10.68
C GLU A 64 1.76 9.11 12.02
N MET A 65 2.88 9.60 12.57
CA MET A 65 2.87 10.46 13.75
C MET A 65 2.12 11.76 13.48
N GLU A 66 2.45 12.45 12.39
CA GLU A 66 1.78 13.70 12.00
C GLU A 66 0.29 13.48 11.71
N ALA A 67 -0.04 12.42 10.97
CA ALA A 67 -1.43 12.05 10.71
C ALA A 67 -2.19 11.72 12.01
N GLY A 68 -1.52 11.05 12.97
CA GLY A 68 -2.06 10.73 14.28
C GLY A 68 -2.36 11.98 15.12
N GLU A 69 -1.41 12.92 15.20
CA GLU A 69 -1.60 14.20 15.90
C GLU A 69 -2.72 15.01 15.26
N ALA A 70 -2.73 15.12 13.93
CA ALA A 70 -3.78 15.80 13.19
C ALA A 70 -5.15 15.15 13.47
N ALA A 71 -5.24 13.83 13.45
CA ALA A 71 -6.48 13.10 13.75
C ALA A 71 -6.98 13.37 15.17
N LEU A 72 -6.10 13.36 16.18
CA LEU A 72 -6.44 13.70 17.57
C LEU A 72 -6.93 15.14 17.69
N CYS A 73 -6.24 16.09 17.06
CA CYS A 73 -6.65 17.50 17.04
C CYS A 73 -8.02 17.68 16.36
N HIS A 74 -8.26 17.00 15.24
CA HIS A 74 -9.54 16.98 14.56
C HIS A 74 -10.65 16.36 15.41
N ALA A 75 -10.38 15.26 16.10
CA ALA A 75 -11.32 14.61 17.00
C ALA A 75 -11.68 15.52 18.20
N ALA A 76 -10.68 16.16 18.82
CA ALA A 76 -10.89 17.12 19.91
C ALA A 76 -11.72 18.34 19.46
N ARG A 77 -11.44 18.89 18.28
CA ARG A 77 -12.23 19.99 17.69
C ARG A 77 -13.67 19.56 17.41
N ARG A 78 -13.89 18.33 16.92
CA ARG A 78 -15.24 17.77 16.72
C ARG A 78 -15.98 17.62 18.05
N ALA A 79 -15.34 17.04 19.07
CA ALA A 79 -15.91 16.83 20.39
C ALA A 79 -16.32 18.15 21.08
N CYS A 80 -15.50 19.20 20.96
CA CYS A 80 -15.82 20.54 21.47
C CYS A 80 -17.01 21.17 20.73
N ARG A 81 -17.08 21.02 19.39
CA ARG A 81 -18.22 21.51 18.59
C ARG A 81 -19.52 20.80 18.91
N THR A 82 -19.49 19.48 19.17
CA THR A 82 -20.67 18.71 19.58
C THR A 82 -21.08 18.98 21.03
N SER A 83 -20.16 19.41 21.89
CA SER A 83 -20.45 19.85 23.26
C SER A 83 -20.93 21.30 23.37
N GLY A 84 -21.32 21.94 22.26
CA GLY A 84 -22.00 23.24 22.23
C GLY A 84 -23.39 23.26 22.89
N ALA A 85 -23.72 22.29 23.74
CA ALA A 85 -24.86 22.32 24.64
C ALA A 85 -24.40 22.15 26.09
N ALA A 86 -24.54 23.25 26.83
CA ALA A 86 -24.64 23.36 28.29
C ALA A 86 -23.37 23.10 29.14
N TYR A 87 -22.58 24.16 29.32
CA TYR A 87 -22.29 24.61 30.69
C TYR A 87 -22.57 26.11 30.81
N ARG A 88 -23.86 26.43 31.01
CA ARG A 88 -24.32 27.58 31.79
C ARG A 88 -24.84 26.97 33.11
N LEU A 89 -24.43 27.56 34.25
CA LEU A 89 -24.61 27.14 35.65
C LEU A 89 -23.60 26.09 36.17
N LEU A 90 -22.58 26.52 36.93
CA LEU A 90 -22.69 26.75 38.37
C LEU A 90 -21.40 27.38 38.92
N VAL A 91 -21.63 28.47 39.67
CA VAL A 91 -20.70 29.38 40.39
C VAL A 91 -19.97 30.40 39.52
#